data_AF-X6PDW1-F1
#
_entry.id   AF-X6PDW1-F1
#
_cell.length_a   1.000
_cell.length_b   1.000
_cell.length_c   1.000
_cell.angle_alpha   90.00
_cell.angle_beta   90.00
_cell.angle_gamma   90.00
#
_symmetry.space_group_name_H-M   'P 1'
#
loop_
_entity.id
_entity.type
_entity.pdbx_description
1 polymer ?
#
loop_
_entity_poly.entity_id
_entity_poly.type
_entity_poly.pdbx_seq_one_letter_code
_entity_poly.pdbx_strand_id
1 'polypeptide(L)'
;NEQSAELKTTKEQPKIENEPEVVKKDLEDEKNVDKLKKEDEKTEVGETKPGINLQGYCTNDNCLASKAKIPVWVNEEFKSISFVSNMTSYPCPDCKQLTVSSILRVMFFNSEHSICSSDDNTIVESNHYQCNYPIKLGFSYTLKADKIFQHAESLEDLITRSESAMVSNEILNLVTELQKYLITVVKPLKVKDTARLLEKIEFDYGGDTKAFRRAFDVGRFTILCDNGTKLQTAVGVMKKAEQFNLIVSEDKDFFERQSKTHHRFHNIKLYVPKHKVYVEMQATLKKFTTLEGYTIFSNPKLSHLFYEHIRAWQPNSPEDEDLKQVSDETLTKINDIICEWSNDKEIEKIAKRYKSHLAIGILKPPQLFNKSKTEIDSNSSLKIAEFVYKQLCTFTPGYAKEKEKEMTTKEKEKVREKEQAIYMVLYEYYKQNIIGDKNPASCDDFASILQESRKQEMEDDIAISQALETYIPLQANNYAHEDGKDDDKEKTCDCHQHVLTFLEEKEEDKAEEKSEKQEQQPSYKKKVMIIQGKSGSGKSIFCRHLEESLWNNYINDSKRPIPVYISFPK
;
A
#
# COMPACT_ATOMS: atom_id res chain seq x y z
N ASN A 1 -38.63 41.18 11.12
CA ASN A 1 -40.08 41.43 11.08
C ASN A 1 -40.51 41.64 9.65
N GLU A 2 -41.28 40.66 9.16
CA GLU A 2 -42.34 40.76 8.14
C GLU A 2 -41.98 41.26 6.74
N GLN A 3 -42.45 40.72 5.62
CA GLN A 3 -43.32 39.59 5.24
C GLN A 3 -43.14 39.48 3.71
N SER A 4 -42.90 38.29 3.15
CA SER A 4 -43.92 37.47 2.46
C SER A 4 -44.62 38.14 1.27
N ALA A 5 -44.42 37.56 0.07
CA ALA A 5 -45.50 37.27 -0.87
C ALA A 5 -45.07 36.21 -1.91
N GLU A 6 -45.47 34.96 -1.66
CA GLU A 6 -45.65 33.93 -2.70
C GLU A 6 -46.84 34.29 -3.59
N LEU A 7 -46.78 33.95 -4.88
CA LEU A 7 -47.97 33.59 -5.64
C LEU A 7 -47.67 32.44 -6.62
N LYS A 8 -48.33 31.31 -6.41
CA LYS A 8 -48.48 30.16 -7.32
C LYS A 8 -49.56 30.44 -8.35
N THR A 9 -49.43 29.92 -9.57
CA THR A 9 -50.53 29.36 -10.40
C THR A 9 -49.92 28.67 -11.65
N THR A 10 -49.90 27.33 -11.73
CA THR A 10 -50.83 26.38 -12.40
C THR A 10 -50.67 26.17 -13.91
N LYS A 11 -50.22 24.95 -14.24
CA LYS A 11 -50.45 24.03 -15.40
C LYS A 11 -51.13 24.56 -16.68
N GLU A 12 -50.60 24.12 -17.84
CA GLU A 12 -51.29 23.18 -18.75
C GLU A 12 -50.35 22.61 -19.84
N GLN A 13 -50.56 21.32 -20.18
CA GLN A 13 -49.96 20.60 -21.31
C GLN A 13 -50.77 20.83 -22.60
N PRO A 14 -50.24 20.41 -23.77
CA PRO A 14 -51.06 19.52 -24.59
C PRO A 14 -50.29 18.32 -25.18
N LYS A 15 -50.95 17.16 -25.14
CA LYS A 15 -50.78 16.01 -26.05
C LYS A 15 -51.50 16.29 -27.35
N ILE A 16 -50.92 15.91 -28.50
CA ILE A 16 -51.67 15.54 -29.71
C ILE A 16 -50.98 14.35 -30.38
N GLU A 17 -51.73 13.25 -30.48
CA GLU A 17 -51.54 12.09 -31.35
C GLU A 17 -51.96 12.42 -32.79
N ASN A 18 -51.35 11.77 -33.80
CA ASN A 18 -52.03 11.04 -34.88
C ASN A 18 -51.05 10.63 -36.00
N GLU A 19 -50.93 9.32 -36.23
CA GLU A 19 -50.77 8.74 -37.58
C GLU A 19 -52.16 8.71 -38.29
N PRO A 20 -52.24 8.50 -39.61
CA PRO A 20 -52.46 7.12 -40.08
C PRO A 20 -51.84 6.72 -41.45
N GLU A 21 -51.52 5.42 -41.52
CA GLU A 21 -51.76 4.40 -42.56
C GLU A 21 -51.25 4.47 -44.03
N VAL A 22 -50.41 3.45 -44.32
CA VAL A 22 -50.51 2.40 -45.37
C VAL A 22 -50.33 2.77 -46.85
N VAL A 23 -49.24 2.25 -47.45
CA VAL A 23 -49.27 1.48 -48.72
C VAL A 23 -48.25 0.34 -48.68
N LYS A 24 -48.73 -0.88 -48.90
CA LYS A 24 -47.97 -2.13 -49.12
C LYS A 24 -47.44 -2.19 -50.55
N LYS A 25 -46.24 -2.76 -50.74
CA LYS A 25 -45.94 -3.64 -51.87
C LYS A 25 -44.84 -4.63 -51.51
N ASP A 26 -45.19 -5.89 -51.73
CA ASP A 26 -44.41 -7.10 -51.50
C ASP A 26 -43.16 -7.17 -52.41
N LEU A 27 -42.12 -7.85 -51.93
CA LEU A 27 -41.39 -8.88 -52.67
C LEU A 27 -40.54 -9.71 -51.69
N GLU A 28 -40.76 -11.01 -51.77
CA GLU A 28 -40.15 -12.10 -51.01
C GLU A 28 -38.65 -12.20 -51.30
N ASP A 29 -37.85 -12.55 -50.28
CA ASP A 29 -36.73 -13.49 -50.43
C ASP A 29 -36.27 -14.06 -49.07
N GLU A 30 -36.58 -15.35 -48.93
CA GLU A 30 -35.98 -16.45 -48.17
C GLU A 30 -35.15 -16.22 -46.89
N LYS A 31 -35.80 -16.59 -45.78
CA LYS A 31 -35.32 -17.42 -44.66
C LYS A 31 -33.84 -17.83 -44.66
N ASN A 32 -33.07 -17.24 -43.74
CA ASN A 32 -32.08 -17.99 -42.97
C ASN A 32 -31.90 -17.35 -41.57
N VAL A 33 -32.89 -17.55 -40.70
CA VAL A 33 -32.72 -17.29 -39.26
C VAL A 33 -32.04 -18.53 -38.68
N ASP A 34 -30.72 -18.52 -38.74
CA ASP A 34 -29.90 -19.46 -37.99
C ASP A 34 -30.27 -19.35 -36.52
N LYS A 35 -30.78 -20.45 -35.98
CA LYS A 35 -31.09 -20.59 -34.55
C LYS A 35 -29.77 -20.38 -33.80
N LEU A 36 -29.62 -19.22 -33.18
CA LEU A 36 -28.66 -18.98 -32.11
C LEU A 36 -28.94 -19.97 -30.98
N LYS A 37 -28.38 -21.18 -31.10
CA LYS A 37 -28.21 -22.09 -29.99
C LYS A 37 -27.19 -21.42 -29.08
N LYS A 38 -27.62 -21.06 -27.86
CA LYS A 38 -26.70 -20.89 -26.74
C LYS A 38 -25.83 -22.14 -26.71
N GLU A 39 -24.52 -22.00 -26.92
CA GLU A 39 -23.59 -23.06 -26.55
C GLU A 39 -23.71 -23.22 -25.04
N ASP A 40 -24.08 -24.41 -24.57
CA ASP A 40 -24.04 -24.74 -23.16
C ASP A 40 -22.61 -24.52 -22.66
N GLU A 41 -22.43 -23.68 -21.63
CA GLU A 41 -21.15 -23.52 -20.93
C GLU A 41 -20.68 -24.92 -20.48
N LYS A 42 -19.70 -25.49 -21.17
CA LYS A 42 -19.15 -26.79 -20.81
C LYS A 42 -18.36 -26.62 -19.52
N THR A 43 -18.90 -27.11 -18.42
CA THR A 43 -18.19 -27.20 -17.15
C THR A 43 -16.91 -28.02 -17.33
N GLU A 44 -15.75 -27.49 -16.94
CA GLU A 44 -14.46 -28.18 -16.97
C GLU A 44 -13.96 -28.39 -15.52
N VAL A 45 -13.15 -29.42 -15.27
CA VAL A 45 -12.59 -29.73 -13.94
C VAL A 45 -11.07 -29.58 -13.93
N GLY A 46 -10.53 -28.94 -12.89
CA GLY A 46 -9.10 -28.70 -12.74
C GLY A 46 -8.70 -27.25 -13.04
N GLU A 47 -7.55 -26.84 -12.51
CA GLU A 47 -7.00 -25.49 -12.68
C GLU A 47 -5.89 -25.48 -13.71
N THR A 48 -5.89 -24.48 -14.58
CA THR A 48 -4.78 -24.22 -15.49
C THR A 48 -3.73 -23.36 -14.80
N LYS A 49 -2.46 -23.72 -14.96
CA LYS A 49 -1.31 -23.02 -14.35
C LYS A 49 -0.21 -22.79 -15.40
N PRO A 50 0.76 -21.90 -15.15
CA PRO A 50 1.86 -21.68 -16.07
C PRO A 50 2.61 -22.97 -16.42
N GLY A 51 3.04 -23.09 -17.68
CA GLY A 51 3.65 -24.29 -18.26
C GLY A 51 2.67 -25.13 -19.09
N ILE A 52 2.86 -26.45 -19.06
CA ILE A 52 2.07 -27.41 -19.86
C ILE A 52 0.78 -27.77 -19.12
N ASN A 53 -0.36 -27.65 -19.80
CA ASN A 53 -1.66 -28.11 -19.32
C ASN A 53 -2.25 -29.10 -20.33
N LEU A 54 -2.52 -30.32 -19.90
CA LEU A 54 -3.11 -31.37 -20.72
C LEU A 54 -4.59 -31.49 -20.40
N GLN A 55 -5.45 -31.57 -21.40
CA GLN A 55 -6.85 -31.90 -21.18
C GLN A 55 -7.19 -33.28 -21.72
N GLY A 56 -7.83 -34.11 -20.90
CA GLY A 56 -8.37 -35.40 -21.29
C GLY A 56 -9.63 -35.75 -20.50
N TYR A 57 -10.00 -37.03 -20.52
CA TYR A 57 -11.11 -37.57 -19.73
C TYR A 57 -10.61 -38.55 -18.68
N CYS A 58 -11.20 -38.50 -17.49
CA CYS A 58 -10.95 -39.49 -16.46
C CYS A 58 -11.70 -40.79 -16.80
N THR A 59 -11.03 -41.94 -16.73
CA THR A 59 -11.63 -43.27 -16.96
C THR A 59 -12.01 -44.00 -15.68
N ASN A 60 -11.83 -43.38 -14.51
CA ASN A 60 -12.24 -43.98 -13.24
C ASN A 60 -13.76 -43.86 -13.08
N ASP A 61 -14.49 -44.98 -13.16
CA ASP A 61 -15.95 -45.01 -13.01
C ASP A 61 -16.45 -44.44 -11.67
N ASN A 62 -15.60 -44.41 -10.64
CA ASN A 62 -15.95 -43.84 -9.34
C ASN A 62 -15.70 -42.32 -9.24
N CYS A 63 -15.03 -41.71 -10.22
CA CYS A 63 -14.72 -40.28 -10.26
C CYS A 63 -15.93 -39.47 -10.76
N LEU A 64 -16.20 -38.31 -10.13
CA LEU A 64 -17.34 -37.46 -10.52
C LEU A 64 -17.15 -36.90 -11.92
N ALA A 65 -15.94 -36.48 -12.27
CA ALA A 65 -15.63 -35.97 -13.61
C ALA A 65 -15.85 -37.02 -14.70
N SER A 66 -15.55 -38.30 -14.42
CA SER A 66 -15.81 -39.42 -15.34
C SER A 66 -17.31 -39.65 -15.52
N LYS A 67 -18.07 -39.76 -14.41
CA LYS A 67 -19.53 -39.98 -14.43
C LYS A 67 -20.27 -38.89 -15.21
N ALA A 68 -19.82 -37.65 -15.09
CA ALA A 68 -20.38 -36.50 -15.79
C ALA A 68 -19.79 -36.28 -17.19
N LYS A 69 -18.79 -37.08 -17.62
CA LYS A 69 -18.04 -36.91 -18.88
C LYS A 69 -17.48 -35.50 -19.07
N ILE A 70 -17.04 -34.91 -17.96
CA ILE A 70 -16.48 -33.57 -17.92
C ILE A 70 -14.99 -33.64 -18.30
N PRO A 71 -14.51 -32.78 -19.22
CA PRO A 71 -13.09 -32.72 -19.52
C PRO A 71 -12.29 -32.20 -18.32
N VAL A 72 -11.08 -32.75 -18.17
CA VAL A 72 -10.23 -32.54 -17.00
C VAL A 72 -8.87 -31.99 -17.39
N TRP A 73 -8.44 -30.90 -16.76
CA TRP A 73 -7.11 -30.32 -16.91
C TRP A 73 -6.11 -30.93 -15.94
N VAL A 74 -4.96 -31.35 -16.46
CA VAL A 74 -3.78 -31.79 -15.70
C VAL A 74 -2.64 -30.82 -16.00
N ASN A 75 -2.08 -30.20 -14.97
CA ASN A 75 -0.93 -29.32 -15.10
C ASN A 75 0.37 -30.10 -14.87
N GLU A 76 1.28 -29.95 -15.82
CA GLU A 76 2.58 -30.60 -15.87
C GLU A 76 3.72 -29.58 -15.63
N GLU A 77 3.39 -28.32 -15.30
CA GLU A 77 4.32 -27.22 -15.02
C GLU A 77 5.36 -26.98 -16.16
N PHE A 78 6.55 -26.49 -15.81
CA PHE A 78 7.64 -26.18 -16.74
C PHE A 78 8.59 -27.38 -16.85
N LYS A 79 8.37 -28.23 -17.84
CA LYS A 79 9.22 -29.39 -18.10
C LYS A 79 9.17 -29.82 -19.57
N SER A 80 9.98 -30.83 -19.89
CA SER A 80 9.88 -31.59 -21.12
C SER A 80 9.15 -32.90 -20.85
N ILE A 81 8.07 -33.17 -21.58
CA ILE A 81 7.38 -34.46 -21.53
C ILE A 81 7.23 -35.06 -22.92
N SER A 82 7.19 -36.39 -22.96
CA SER A 82 6.77 -37.13 -24.14
C SER A 82 5.65 -38.08 -23.77
N PHE A 83 4.61 -38.16 -24.59
CA PHE A 83 3.47 -39.03 -24.34
C PHE A 83 2.85 -39.55 -25.63
N VAL A 84 2.15 -40.68 -25.53
CA VAL A 84 1.31 -41.24 -26.60
C VAL A 84 -0.14 -40.98 -26.22
N SER A 85 -0.88 -40.27 -27.07
CA SER A 85 -2.15 -39.63 -26.68
C SER A 85 -3.22 -40.57 -26.13
N ASN A 86 -3.21 -41.85 -26.50
CA ASN A 86 -4.15 -42.88 -26.03
C ASN A 86 -3.55 -43.92 -25.07
N MET A 87 -2.24 -43.88 -24.77
CA MET A 87 -1.58 -44.87 -23.91
C MET A 87 -1.07 -44.28 -22.59
N THR A 88 -0.71 -43.00 -22.59
CA THR A 88 -0.20 -42.34 -21.38
C THR A 88 -1.35 -41.86 -20.50
N SER A 89 -1.30 -42.20 -19.22
CA SER A 89 -2.29 -41.79 -18.22
C SER A 89 -1.69 -40.80 -17.23
N TYR A 90 -2.50 -39.82 -16.82
CA TYR A 90 -2.13 -38.76 -15.89
C TYR A 90 -3.02 -38.75 -14.64
N PRO A 91 -2.53 -38.20 -13.51
CA PRO A 91 -3.31 -38.11 -12.28
C PRO A 91 -4.52 -37.19 -12.47
N CYS A 92 -5.71 -37.70 -12.24
CA CYS A 92 -6.93 -36.90 -12.25
C CYS A 92 -6.92 -35.93 -11.05
N PRO A 93 -7.09 -34.61 -11.22
CA PRO A 93 -7.21 -33.66 -10.11
C PRO A 93 -8.36 -33.97 -9.15
N ASP A 94 -9.44 -34.61 -9.62
CA ASP A 94 -10.61 -34.99 -8.79
C ASP A 94 -10.32 -36.23 -7.94
N CYS A 95 -10.05 -37.38 -8.56
CA CYS A 95 -9.89 -38.65 -7.83
C CYS A 95 -8.42 -39.01 -7.49
N LYS A 96 -7.44 -38.20 -7.91
CA LYS A 96 -5.98 -38.39 -7.73
C LYS A 96 -5.38 -39.68 -8.32
N GLN A 97 -6.16 -40.46 -9.06
CA GLN A 97 -5.70 -41.69 -9.71
C GLN A 97 -5.16 -41.42 -11.11
N LEU A 98 -4.22 -42.25 -11.59
CA LEU A 98 -3.62 -42.19 -12.93
C LEU A 98 -4.62 -42.67 -14.01
N THR A 99 -5.69 -41.91 -14.21
CA THR A 99 -6.87 -42.32 -14.98
C THR A 99 -7.27 -41.32 -16.05
N VAL A 100 -6.60 -40.17 -16.15
CA VAL A 100 -6.80 -39.26 -17.29
C VAL A 100 -6.04 -39.83 -18.47
N SER A 101 -6.76 -40.50 -19.36
CA SER A 101 -6.24 -41.02 -20.63
C SER A 101 -6.95 -40.33 -21.79
N SER A 102 -6.47 -40.55 -23.02
CA SER A 102 -7.03 -39.90 -24.23
C SER A 102 -6.93 -38.37 -24.18
N ILE A 103 -5.70 -37.87 -24.19
CA ILE A 103 -5.44 -36.42 -24.22
C ILE A 103 -5.96 -35.83 -25.54
N LEU A 104 -6.83 -34.82 -25.43
CA LEU A 104 -7.51 -34.19 -26.56
C LEU A 104 -6.87 -32.88 -26.99
N ARG A 105 -6.36 -32.12 -26.01
CA ARG A 105 -5.70 -30.84 -26.26
C ARG A 105 -4.58 -30.61 -25.26
N VAL A 106 -3.60 -29.85 -25.73
CA VAL A 106 -2.52 -29.29 -24.91
C VAL A 106 -2.69 -27.79 -24.92
N MET A 107 -2.57 -27.18 -23.75
CA MET A 107 -2.48 -25.74 -23.60
C MET A 107 -1.16 -25.38 -22.94
N PHE A 108 -0.35 -24.58 -23.64
CA PHE A 108 0.79 -23.91 -23.03
C PHE A 108 0.33 -22.56 -22.49
N PHE A 109 0.69 -22.25 -21.25
CA PHE A 109 0.27 -21.03 -20.58
C PHE A 109 1.45 -20.30 -19.95
N ASN A 110 1.61 -19.00 -20.22
CA ASN A 110 2.66 -18.13 -19.69
C ASN A 110 4.08 -18.75 -19.75
N SER A 111 4.44 -19.30 -20.92
CA SER A 111 5.68 -20.05 -21.15
C SER A 111 6.22 -19.83 -22.55
N GLU A 112 7.53 -19.98 -22.72
CA GLU A 112 8.13 -20.28 -24.02
C GLU A 112 8.02 -21.80 -24.24
N HIS A 113 7.51 -22.23 -25.39
CA HIS A 113 7.21 -23.64 -25.60
C HIS A 113 7.52 -24.14 -27.00
N SER A 114 7.71 -25.46 -27.07
CA SER A 114 7.80 -26.21 -28.31
C SER A 114 6.91 -27.46 -28.26
N ILE A 115 6.26 -27.76 -29.37
CA ILE A 115 5.50 -29.01 -29.58
C ILE A 115 5.97 -29.68 -30.87
N CYS A 116 6.21 -30.98 -30.81
CA CYS A 116 6.55 -31.82 -31.95
C CYS A 116 5.66 -33.07 -31.94
N SER A 117 5.17 -33.47 -33.12
CA SER A 117 4.38 -34.69 -33.30
C SER A 117 5.19 -35.74 -34.06
N SER A 118 4.85 -37.02 -33.88
CA SER A 118 5.41 -38.10 -34.70
C SER A 118 4.90 -38.11 -36.13
N ASP A 119 3.73 -37.50 -36.39
CA ASP A 119 3.13 -37.38 -37.73
C ASP A 119 3.91 -36.38 -38.59
N ASP A 120 4.15 -35.21 -37.99
CA ASP A 120 4.82 -34.08 -38.57
C ASP A 120 6.05 -33.77 -37.71
N ASN A 121 7.24 -34.14 -38.18
CA ASN A 121 8.53 -33.83 -37.54
C ASN A 121 8.83 -32.31 -37.46
N THR A 122 7.86 -31.45 -37.78
CA THR A 122 7.95 -30.01 -37.62
C THR A 122 7.80 -29.64 -36.16
N ILE A 123 8.84 -29.03 -35.61
CA ILE A 123 8.81 -28.44 -34.27
C ILE A 123 8.13 -27.07 -34.40
N VAL A 124 7.04 -26.87 -33.66
CA VAL A 124 6.37 -25.58 -33.56
C VAL A 124 6.84 -24.91 -32.26
N GLU A 125 7.58 -23.82 -32.38
CA GLU A 125 8.02 -22.98 -31.26
C GLU A 125 7.18 -21.71 -31.18
N SER A 126 6.80 -21.31 -29.96
CA SER A 126 6.05 -20.07 -29.72
C SER A 126 6.29 -19.57 -28.30
N ASN A 127 6.00 -18.30 -28.08
CA ASN A 127 6.06 -17.63 -26.78
C ASN A 127 4.79 -16.83 -26.49
N HIS A 128 3.68 -17.19 -27.13
CA HIS A 128 2.38 -16.60 -26.79
C HIS A 128 1.91 -17.10 -25.42
N TYR A 129 1.30 -16.20 -24.65
CA TYR A 129 0.86 -16.44 -23.27
C TYR A 129 -0.13 -17.59 -23.16
N GLN A 130 -0.89 -17.87 -24.21
CA GLN A 130 -1.79 -19.01 -24.27
C GLN A 130 -1.81 -19.58 -25.70
N CYS A 131 -1.42 -20.85 -25.84
CA CYS A 131 -1.51 -21.60 -27.09
C CYS A 131 -2.24 -22.92 -26.86
N ASN A 132 -3.29 -23.17 -27.64
CA ASN A 132 -4.01 -24.43 -27.61
C ASN A 132 -3.70 -25.25 -28.86
N TYR A 133 -3.29 -26.51 -28.67
CA TYR A 133 -3.01 -27.45 -29.74
C TYR A 133 -3.94 -28.66 -29.61
N PRO A 134 -4.72 -29.00 -30.64
CA PRO A 134 -5.47 -30.25 -30.67
C PRO A 134 -4.50 -31.43 -30.79
N ILE A 135 -4.81 -32.53 -30.08
CA ILE A 135 -4.01 -33.74 -30.05
C ILE A 135 -4.75 -34.85 -30.78
N LYS A 136 -4.12 -35.36 -31.84
CA LYS A 136 -4.61 -36.54 -32.57
C LYS A 136 -4.38 -37.81 -31.75
N LEU A 137 -5.39 -38.67 -31.68
CA LEU A 137 -5.32 -39.97 -31.01
C LEU A 137 -4.33 -40.90 -31.72
N GLY A 138 -3.54 -41.67 -30.95
CA GLY A 138 -2.59 -42.67 -31.46
C GLY A 138 -1.19 -42.13 -31.79
N PHE A 139 -1.00 -40.81 -31.85
CA PHE A 139 0.30 -40.20 -32.11
C PHE A 139 1.09 -39.96 -30.82
N SER A 140 2.42 -40.02 -30.94
CA SER A 140 3.33 -39.53 -29.91
C SER A 140 3.62 -38.04 -30.09
N TYR A 141 3.76 -37.34 -28.96
CA TYR A 141 4.09 -35.92 -28.91
C TYR A 141 5.25 -35.71 -27.95
N THR A 142 6.13 -34.78 -28.30
CA THR A 142 7.14 -34.23 -27.40
C THR A 142 6.83 -32.76 -27.16
N LEU A 143 6.60 -32.42 -25.89
CA LEU A 143 6.29 -31.07 -25.43
C LEU A 143 7.43 -30.56 -24.57
N LYS A 144 7.73 -29.27 -24.70
CA LYS A 144 8.63 -28.56 -23.80
C LYS A 144 8.01 -27.22 -23.45
N ALA A 145 8.00 -26.88 -22.17
CA ALA A 145 7.65 -25.55 -21.70
C ALA A 145 8.72 -25.04 -20.73
N ASP A 146 9.28 -23.89 -21.04
CA ASP A 146 10.25 -23.18 -20.23
C ASP A 146 9.63 -21.89 -19.67
N LYS A 147 10.13 -21.45 -18.51
CA LYS A 147 9.80 -20.12 -18.01
C LYS A 147 10.34 -19.07 -18.99
N ILE A 148 9.59 -17.98 -19.18
CA ILE A 148 10.08 -16.86 -19.99
C ILE A 148 11.30 -16.20 -19.31
N PHE A 149 12.29 -15.80 -20.11
CA PHE A 149 13.49 -15.11 -19.68
C PHE A 149 13.86 -14.01 -20.67
N GLN A 150 14.51 -12.95 -20.23
CA GLN A 150 15.12 -11.99 -21.15
C GLN A 150 16.21 -12.68 -21.98
N HIS A 151 16.22 -12.40 -23.29
CA HIS A 151 17.16 -12.99 -24.24
C HIS A 151 18.51 -12.24 -24.32
N ALA A 152 18.78 -11.36 -23.36
CA ALA A 152 20.01 -10.57 -23.31
C ALA A 152 21.24 -11.40 -22.89
N GLU A 153 22.41 -10.95 -23.35
CA GLU A 153 23.71 -11.59 -23.08
C GLU A 153 24.38 -11.04 -21.82
N SER A 154 24.14 -9.76 -21.49
CA SER A 154 24.57 -9.10 -20.26
C SER A 154 23.50 -8.13 -19.73
N LEU A 155 23.75 -7.52 -18.58
CA LEU A 155 22.87 -6.48 -18.02
C LEU A 155 22.84 -5.23 -18.90
N GLU A 156 23.99 -4.81 -19.43
CA GLU A 156 24.13 -3.65 -20.31
C GLU A 156 23.40 -3.89 -21.65
N ASP A 157 23.52 -5.11 -22.19
CA ASP A 157 22.75 -5.53 -23.37
C ASP A 157 21.24 -5.50 -23.08
N LEU A 158 20.81 -5.97 -21.91
CA LEU A 158 19.40 -5.90 -21.48
C LEU A 158 18.91 -4.45 -21.44
N ILE A 159 19.64 -3.56 -20.77
CA ILE A 159 19.29 -2.13 -20.67
C ILE A 159 19.17 -1.52 -22.07
N THR A 160 20.19 -1.71 -22.91
CA THR A 160 20.24 -1.14 -24.27
C THR A 160 19.06 -1.61 -25.13
N ARG A 161 18.74 -2.92 -25.09
CA ARG A 161 17.60 -3.48 -25.82
C ARG A 161 16.27 -2.99 -25.26
N SER A 162 16.12 -2.91 -23.94
CA SER A 162 14.91 -2.39 -23.30
C SER A 162 14.68 -0.92 -23.68
N GLU A 163 15.72 -0.07 -23.64
CA GLU A 163 15.61 1.33 -24.06
C GLU A 163 15.18 1.46 -25.51
N SER A 164 15.82 0.70 -26.40
CA SER A 164 15.50 0.66 -27.83
C SER A 164 14.07 0.20 -28.08
N ALA A 165 13.62 -0.85 -27.39
CA ALA A 165 12.26 -1.37 -27.48
C ALA A 165 11.22 -0.35 -26.97
N MET A 166 11.50 0.34 -25.88
CA MET A 166 10.59 1.34 -25.29
C MET A 166 10.40 2.60 -26.15
N VAL A 167 11.19 2.80 -27.20
CA VAL A 167 11.03 3.88 -28.19
C VAL A 167 10.70 3.35 -29.58
N SER A 168 10.47 2.04 -29.70
CA SER A 168 10.21 1.41 -30.98
C SER A 168 8.79 1.75 -31.49
N ASN A 169 8.61 1.73 -32.80
CA ASN A 169 7.31 2.05 -33.42
C ASN A 169 6.21 1.09 -32.96
N GLU A 170 6.56 -0.17 -32.69
CA GLU A 170 5.65 -1.21 -32.18
C GLU A 170 5.02 -0.78 -30.84
N ILE A 171 5.85 -0.34 -29.89
CA ILE A 171 5.38 0.15 -28.58
C ILE A 171 4.67 1.49 -28.72
N LEU A 172 5.19 2.42 -29.54
CA LEU A 172 4.56 3.73 -29.74
C LEU A 172 3.15 3.60 -30.36
N ASN A 173 2.95 2.67 -31.29
CA ASN A 173 1.65 2.39 -31.88
C ASN A 173 0.66 1.84 -30.84
N LEU A 174 1.10 0.89 -30.01
CA LEU A 174 0.28 0.37 -28.90
C LEU A 174 -0.09 1.48 -27.91
N VAL A 175 0.87 2.33 -27.52
CA VAL A 175 0.63 3.47 -26.62
C VAL A 175 -0.36 4.46 -27.25
N THR A 176 -0.20 4.76 -28.54
CA THR A 176 -1.11 5.64 -29.28
C THR A 176 -2.54 5.08 -29.29
N GLU A 177 -2.69 3.77 -29.50
CA GLU A 177 -4.00 3.11 -29.47
C GLU A 177 -4.63 3.21 -28.07
N LEU A 178 -3.89 2.93 -27.00
CA LEU A 178 -4.38 3.10 -25.63
C LEU A 178 -4.82 4.56 -25.36
N GLN A 179 -4.06 5.53 -25.83
CA GLN A 179 -4.37 6.95 -25.67
C GLN A 179 -5.65 7.38 -26.40
N LYS A 180 -6.04 6.73 -27.52
CA LYS A 180 -7.33 6.99 -28.19
C LYS A 180 -8.53 6.71 -27.27
N TYR A 181 -8.39 5.78 -26.33
CA TYR A 181 -9.42 5.48 -25.31
C TYR A 181 -9.29 6.35 -24.06
N LEU A 182 -8.52 7.45 -24.13
CA LEU A 182 -8.24 8.36 -23.01
C LEU A 182 -7.62 7.62 -21.81
N ILE A 183 -6.73 6.66 -22.10
CA ILE A 183 -5.98 5.90 -21.09
C ILE A 183 -4.59 6.52 -20.98
N THR A 184 -4.17 6.82 -19.75
CA THR A 184 -2.87 7.43 -19.50
C THR A 184 -1.81 6.34 -19.43
N VAL A 185 -0.80 6.41 -20.30
CA VAL A 185 0.36 5.52 -20.26
C VAL A 185 1.56 6.31 -19.76
N VAL A 186 2.11 5.92 -18.62
CA VAL A 186 3.26 6.56 -18.01
C VAL A 186 4.50 5.73 -18.30
N LYS A 187 5.44 6.36 -19.02
CA LYS A 187 6.78 5.85 -19.25
C LYS A 187 7.73 6.37 -18.16
N PRO A 188 8.59 5.54 -17.56
CA PRO A 188 9.63 6.03 -16.67
C PRO A 188 10.61 6.92 -17.46
N LEU A 189 11.02 8.05 -16.86
CA LEU A 189 11.87 9.05 -17.51
C LEU A 189 13.23 8.49 -17.96
N LYS A 190 13.74 7.51 -17.24
CA LYS A 190 14.94 6.75 -17.55
C LYS A 190 14.74 5.30 -17.14
N VAL A 191 15.46 4.39 -17.77
CA VAL A 191 15.62 3.03 -17.24
C VAL A 191 16.21 3.12 -15.83
N LYS A 192 15.80 2.19 -14.98
CA LYS A 192 16.16 2.14 -13.56
C LYS A 192 17.67 2.34 -13.39
N ASP A 193 18.06 3.10 -12.37
CA ASP A 193 19.47 3.29 -12.01
C ASP A 193 20.18 1.93 -11.91
N THR A 194 21.35 1.81 -12.57
CA THR A 194 22.05 0.53 -12.71
C THR A 194 22.41 -0.09 -11.36
N ALA A 195 22.81 0.73 -10.37
CA ALA A 195 23.15 0.22 -9.04
C ALA A 195 21.89 -0.34 -8.34
N ARG A 196 20.78 0.38 -8.43
CA ARG A 196 19.49 -0.08 -7.88
C ARG A 196 18.93 -1.31 -8.62
N LEU A 197 19.20 -1.44 -9.92
CA LEU A 197 18.83 -2.61 -10.70
C LEU A 197 19.67 -3.84 -10.32
N LEU A 198 20.98 -3.67 -10.13
CA LEU A 198 21.88 -4.73 -9.65
C LEU A 198 21.48 -5.22 -8.27
N GLU A 199 21.28 -4.29 -7.33
CA GLU A 199 20.78 -4.59 -5.99
C GLU A 199 19.45 -5.37 -6.07
N LYS A 200 18.54 -4.94 -6.95
CA LYS A 200 17.28 -5.65 -7.17
C LYS A 200 17.50 -7.08 -7.67
N ILE A 201 18.39 -7.27 -8.64
CA ILE A 201 18.64 -8.58 -9.25
C ILE A 201 19.23 -9.53 -8.21
N GLU A 202 20.19 -9.04 -7.43
CA GLU A 202 20.84 -9.81 -6.37
C GLU A 202 19.84 -10.30 -5.33
N PHE A 203 18.97 -9.42 -4.83
CA PHE A 203 17.98 -9.79 -3.81
C PHE A 203 16.82 -10.64 -4.33
N ASP A 204 16.27 -10.35 -5.52
CA ASP A 204 15.08 -11.08 -6.02
C ASP A 204 15.42 -12.41 -6.69
N TYR A 205 16.58 -12.47 -7.34
CA TYR A 205 16.91 -13.55 -8.26
C TYR A 205 18.21 -14.28 -7.89
N GLY A 206 18.95 -13.78 -6.89
CA GLY A 206 20.22 -14.32 -6.41
C GLY A 206 21.43 -13.75 -7.15
N GLY A 207 22.64 -14.05 -6.65
CA GLY A 207 23.92 -13.60 -7.23
C GLY A 207 24.40 -14.37 -8.48
N ASP A 208 23.50 -15.05 -9.21
CA ASP A 208 23.88 -15.73 -10.46
C ASP A 208 24.22 -14.68 -11.53
N THR A 209 25.34 -14.88 -12.22
CA THR A 209 25.74 -14.12 -13.42
C THR A 209 24.64 -13.95 -14.47
N LYS A 210 23.64 -14.85 -14.52
CA LYS A 210 22.48 -14.78 -15.44
C LYS A 210 21.17 -14.35 -14.78
N ALA A 211 21.19 -13.94 -13.51
CA ALA A 211 20.01 -13.53 -12.76
C ALA A 211 19.28 -12.33 -13.42
N PHE A 212 20.01 -11.46 -14.11
CA PHE A 212 19.45 -10.33 -14.86
C PHE A 212 18.41 -10.77 -15.90
N ARG A 213 18.48 -12.01 -16.40
CA ARG A 213 17.50 -12.53 -17.36
C ARG A 213 16.08 -12.66 -16.78
N ARG A 214 15.94 -12.58 -15.46
CA ARG A 214 14.64 -12.60 -14.77
C ARG A 214 14.08 -11.20 -14.52
N ALA A 215 14.85 -10.13 -14.81
CA ALA A 215 14.45 -8.75 -14.58
C ALA A 215 13.58 -8.23 -15.75
N PHE A 216 12.27 -8.23 -15.54
CA PHE A 216 11.30 -7.71 -16.52
C PHE A 216 10.95 -6.23 -16.32
N ASP A 217 11.28 -5.64 -15.17
CA ASP A 217 10.97 -4.24 -14.85
C ASP A 217 11.97 -3.23 -15.42
N VAL A 218 12.91 -3.66 -16.26
CA VAL A 218 13.89 -2.78 -16.92
C VAL A 218 13.18 -1.89 -17.94
N GLY A 219 12.42 -2.49 -18.84
CA GLY A 219 11.51 -1.80 -19.75
C GLY A 219 10.08 -1.91 -19.23
N ARG A 220 9.63 -0.97 -18.40
CA ARG A 220 8.30 -1.02 -17.77
C ARG A 220 7.46 0.20 -18.12
N PHE A 221 6.17 0.00 -18.35
CA PHE A 221 5.16 1.06 -18.45
C PHE A 221 4.09 0.88 -17.39
N THR A 222 3.57 1.99 -16.89
CA THR A 222 2.41 2.01 -15.99
C THR A 222 1.21 2.57 -16.72
N ILE A 223 0.16 1.77 -16.89
CA ILE A 223 -1.08 2.15 -17.55
C ILE A 223 -2.09 2.51 -16.46
N LEU A 224 -2.54 3.76 -16.46
CA LEU A 224 -3.42 4.34 -15.45
C LEU A 224 -4.82 4.53 -16.03
N CYS A 225 -5.76 3.77 -15.48
CA CYS A 225 -7.16 3.76 -15.91
C CYS A 225 -8.04 4.50 -14.91
N ASP A 226 -9.05 5.25 -15.38
CA ASP A 226 -9.95 5.99 -14.49
C ASP A 226 -10.95 5.06 -13.78
N ASN A 227 -11.35 3.98 -14.44
CA ASN A 227 -12.36 3.05 -13.95
C ASN A 227 -12.14 1.63 -14.50
N GLY A 228 -12.93 0.66 -13.99
CA GLY A 228 -12.83 -0.74 -14.38
C GLY A 228 -13.05 -0.98 -15.88
N THR A 229 -13.96 -0.25 -16.53
CA THR A 229 -14.20 -0.38 -17.98
C THR A 229 -12.97 0.00 -18.80
N LYS A 230 -12.28 1.09 -18.44
CA LYS A 230 -11.02 1.48 -19.09
C LYS A 230 -9.91 0.48 -18.82
N LEU A 231 -9.85 -0.11 -17.62
CA LEU A 231 -8.90 -1.18 -17.32
C LEU A 231 -9.12 -2.39 -18.22
N GLN A 232 -10.36 -2.87 -18.35
CA GLN A 232 -10.70 -3.97 -19.25
C GLN A 232 -10.41 -3.63 -20.71
N THR A 233 -10.64 -2.39 -21.12
CA THR A 233 -10.29 -1.89 -22.45
C THR A 233 -8.77 -1.93 -22.66
N ALA A 234 -7.98 -1.43 -21.71
CA ALA A 234 -6.51 -1.48 -21.78
C ALA A 234 -6.01 -2.91 -21.93
N VAL A 235 -6.52 -3.84 -21.11
CA VAL A 235 -6.18 -5.26 -21.18
C VAL A 235 -6.58 -5.85 -22.53
N GLY A 236 -7.76 -5.53 -23.05
CA GLY A 236 -8.21 -5.98 -24.38
C GLY A 236 -7.32 -5.47 -25.51
N VAL A 237 -6.87 -4.22 -25.46
CA VAL A 237 -5.92 -3.64 -26.43
C VAL A 237 -4.57 -4.34 -26.34
N MET A 238 -4.03 -4.53 -25.13
CA MET A 238 -2.78 -5.26 -24.92
C MET A 238 -2.87 -6.73 -25.36
N LYS A 239 -4.02 -7.39 -25.21
CA LYS A 239 -4.22 -8.77 -25.69
C LYS A 239 -4.21 -8.88 -27.22
N LYS A 240 -4.43 -7.76 -27.92
CA LYS A 240 -4.32 -7.65 -29.39
C LYS A 240 -2.93 -7.17 -29.83
N ALA A 241 -1.89 -7.42 -29.03
CA ALA A 241 -0.52 -6.94 -29.27
C ALA A 241 0.03 -7.31 -30.66
N GLU A 242 -0.42 -8.44 -31.23
CA GLU A 242 0.01 -8.93 -32.54
C GLU A 242 -0.24 -7.91 -33.65
N GLN A 243 -1.30 -7.09 -33.52
CA GLN A 243 -1.62 -6.00 -34.46
C GLN A 243 -0.53 -4.92 -34.54
N PHE A 244 0.32 -4.87 -33.51
CA PHE A 244 1.44 -3.95 -33.41
C PHE A 244 2.80 -4.65 -33.59
N ASN A 245 2.81 -5.90 -34.08
CA ASN A 245 4.00 -6.76 -34.17
C ASN A 245 4.64 -7.08 -32.81
N LEU A 246 3.83 -7.21 -31.77
CA LEU A 246 4.23 -7.57 -30.41
C LEU A 246 3.59 -8.92 -30.03
N ILE A 247 4.23 -9.68 -29.16
CA ILE A 247 3.68 -10.96 -28.68
C ILE A 247 3.36 -10.83 -27.20
N VAL A 248 2.13 -11.17 -26.81
CA VAL A 248 1.76 -11.27 -25.40
C VAL A 248 2.32 -12.59 -24.89
N SER A 249 3.26 -12.57 -23.95
CA SER A 249 3.97 -13.78 -23.49
C SER A 249 3.69 -14.15 -22.03
N GLU A 250 3.23 -13.20 -21.23
CA GLU A 250 2.70 -13.49 -19.91
C GLU A 250 1.49 -12.59 -19.64
N ASP A 251 0.42 -13.20 -19.15
CA ASP A 251 -0.79 -12.53 -18.71
C ASP A 251 -1.07 -12.91 -17.24
N LYS A 252 -0.93 -11.94 -16.33
CA LYS A 252 -1.16 -12.12 -14.89
C LYS A 252 -2.14 -11.08 -14.36
N ASP A 253 -3.34 -11.54 -14.08
CA ASP A 253 -4.38 -10.74 -13.44
C ASP A 253 -4.28 -10.86 -11.90
N PHE A 254 -3.77 -9.80 -11.26
CA PHE A 254 -3.82 -9.60 -9.81
C PHE A 254 -4.74 -8.43 -9.45
N PHE A 255 -5.71 -8.11 -10.30
CA PHE A 255 -6.63 -7.01 -10.05
C PHE A 255 -7.78 -7.46 -9.15
N GLU A 256 -8.32 -8.66 -9.40
CA GLU A 256 -9.37 -9.27 -8.55
C GLU A 256 -8.82 -10.30 -7.55
N ARG A 257 -7.51 -10.53 -7.55
CA ARG A 257 -6.82 -11.45 -6.64
C ARG A 257 -5.68 -10.72 -5.92
N GLN A 258 -5.46 -11.04 -4.66
CA GLN A 258 -4.35 -10.46 -3.90
C GLN A 258 -3.01 -10.94 -4.48
N SER A 259 -2.19 -10.00 -4.95
CA SER A 259 -0.78 -10.26 -5.23
C SER A 259 -0.01 -10.46 -3.92
N LYS A 260 1.25 -10.93 -4.00
CA LYS A 260 2.11 -11.06 -2.80
C LYS A 260 2.27 -9.75 -2.02
N THR A 261 2.21 -8.61 -2.70
CA THR A 261 2.29 -7.28 -2.09
C THR A 261 0.93 -6.64 -1.92
N HIS A 262 -0.16 -7.35 -2.19
CA HIS A 262 -1.55 -6.89 -2.12
C HIS A 262 -1.86 -5.68 -3.01
N HIS A 263 -0.96 -5.29 -3.92
CA HIS A 263 -1.29 -4.30 -4.94
C HIS A 263 -2.26 -4.88 -5.97
N ARG A 264 -3.21 -4.05 -6.40
CA ARG A 264 -4.18 -4.37 -7.46
C ARG A 264 -3.67 -3.90 -8.80
N PHE A 265 -3.24 -4.84 -9.64
CA PHE A 265 -2.77 -4.54 -10.98
C PHE A 265 -2.90 -5.74 -11.90
N HIS A 266 -2.97 -5.44 -13.18
CA HIS A 266 -2.88 -6.42 -14.26
C HIS A 266 -1.49 -6.30 -14.88
N ASN A 267 -0.69 -7.37 -14.82
CA ASN A 267 0.67 -7.36 -15.35
C ASN A 267 0.73 -8.20 -16.63
N ILE A 268 1.11 -7.57 -17.73
CA ILE A 268 1.29 -8.21 -19.03
C ILE A 268 2.73 -8.03 -19.47
N LYS A 269 3.38 -9.11 -19.89
CA LYS A 269 4.70 -9.04 -20.53
C LYS A 269 4.57 -9.19 -22.03
N LEU A 270 5.09 -8.20 -22.74
CA LEU A 270 5.10 -8.16 -24.19
C LEU A 270 6.51 -8.45 -24.68
N TYR A 271 6.66 -9.45 -25.55
CA TYR A 271 7.89 -9.66 -26.30
C TYR A 271 7.91 -8.72 -27.50
N VAL A 272 9.06 -8.06 -27.71
CA VAL A 272 9.31 -7.19 -28.85
C VAL A 272 10.26 -7.92 -29.81
N PRO A 273 9.76 -8.62 -30.85
CA PRO A 273 10.59 -9.52 -31.66
C PRO A 273 11.81 -8.86 -32.30
N LYS A 274 11.65 -7.61 -32.76
CA LYS A 274 12.71 -6.81 -33.39
C LYS A 274 13.92 -6.58 -32.48
N HIS A 275 13.68 -6.41 -31.18
CA HIS A 275 14.72 -6.14 -30.18
C HIS A 275 15.07 -7.38 -29.34
N LYS A 276 14.30 -8.47 -29.49
CA LYS A 276 14.43 -9.73 -28.74
C LYS A 276 14.47 -9.49 -27.23
N VAL A 277 13.52 -8.71 -26.72
CA VAL A 277 13.43 -8.34 -25.30
C VAL A 277 11.98 -8.28 -24.87
N TYR A 278 11.74 -8.56 -23.58
CA TYR A 278 10.44 -8.42 -22.96
C TYR A 278 10.30 -7.06 -22.28
N VAL A 279 9.13 -6.45 -22.47
CA VAL A 279 8.69 -5.20 -21.84
C VAL A 279 7.49 -5.50 -20.93
N GLU A 280 7.49 -4.92 -19.73
CA GLU A 280 6.42 -5.07 -18.74
C GLU A 280 5.38 -3.94 -18.87
N MET A 281 4.11 -4.30 -18.99
CA MET A 281 2.98 -3.40 -19.02
C MET A 281 2.11 -3.65 -17.79
N GLN A 282 2.12 -2.73 -16.84
CA GLN A 282 1.31 -2.84 -15.62
C GLN A 282 0.12 -1.89 -15.68
N ALA A 283 -1.09 -2.44 -15.77
CA ALA A 283 -2.32 -1.66 -15.74
C ALA A 283 -2.96 -1.66 -14.34
N THR A 284 -3.42 -0.49 -13.88
CA THR A 284 -4.14 -0.33 -12.61
C THR A 284 -5.10 0.86 -12.68
N LEU A 285 -5.90 1.06 -11.63
CA LEU A 285 -6.73 2.24 -11.49
C LEU A 285 -5.91 3.41 -10.94
N LYS A 286 -6.21 4.63 -11.40
CA LYS A 286 -5.57 5.87 -10.90
C LYS A 286 -5.66 6.00 -9.38
N LYS A 287 -6.79 5.61 -8.79
CA LYS A 287 -6.98 5.67 -7.33
C LYS A 287 -6.11 4.70 -6.52
N PHE A 288 -5.49 3.69 -7.16
CA PHE A 288 -4.63 2.69 -6.52
C PHE A 288 -3.14 2.94 -6.77
N THR A 289 -2.79 3.90 -7.63
CA THR A 289 -1.38 4.16 -7.96
C THR A 289 -0.69 4.97 -6.86
N THR A 290 0.55 4.59 -6.59
CA THR A 290 1.49 5.33 -5.72
C THR A 290 2.52 6.11 -6.55
N LEU A 291 2.33 6.19 -7.87
CA LEU A 291 3.25 6.89 -8.76
C LEU A 291 3.17 8.40 -8.54
N GLU A 292 4.33 9.02 -8.27
CA GLU A 292 4.47 10.46 -8.07
C GLU A 292 3.95 11.25 -9.29
N GLY A 293 3.22 12.35 -9.04
CA GLY A 293 2.52 13.14 -10.06
C GLY A 293 1.16 12.58 -10.51
N TYR A 294 0.86 11.31 -10.23
CA TYR A 294 -0.41 10.67 -10.62
C TYR A 294 -1.24 10.16 -9.44
N THR A 295 -0.61 9.96 -8.29
CA THR A 295 -1.29 9.52 -7.09
C THR A 295 -2.20 10.61 -6.50
N ILE A 296 -3.21 10.18 -5.75
CA ILE A 296 -4.05 11.05 -4.91
C ILE A 296 -3.50 11.21 -3.49
N PHE A 297 -2.56 10.34 -3.10
CA PHE A 297 -1.93 10.32 -1.78
C PHE A 297 -0.86 11.42 -1.66
N SER A 298 -0.76 12.04 -0.49
CA SER A 298 0.25 13.06 -0.17
C SER A 298 1.66 12.47 -0.02
N ASN A 299 1.78 11.20 0.37
CA ASN A 299 3.06 10.50 0.50
C ASN A 299 3.15 9.28 -0.46
N PRO A 300 3.34 9.50 -1.77
CA PRO A 300 3.39 8.42 -2.77
C PRO A 300 4.45 7.36 -2.49
N LYS A 301 5.59 7.75 -1.92
CA LYS A 301 6.77 6.89 -1.83
C LYS A 301 6.77 5.97 -0.62
N LEU A 302 5.87 6.18 0.35
CA LEU A 302 5.86 5.47 1.63
C LEU A 302 5.87 3.95 1.50
N SER A 303 4.83 3.37 0.89
CA SER A 303 4.69 1.91 0.75
C SER A 303 5.85 1.31 -0.05
N HIS A 304 6.23 1.97 -1.15
CA HIS A 304 7.31 1.51 -2.00
C HIS A 304 8.68 1.51 -1.29
N LEU A 305 9.04 2.60 -0.59
CA LEU A 305 10.29 2.67 0.17
C LEU A 305 10.31 1.68 1.34
N PHE A 306 9.17 1.48 2.00
CA PHE A 306 9.07 0.51 3.08
C PHE A 306 9.29 -0.92 2.56
N TYR A 307 8.67 -1.26 1.44
CA TYR A 307 8.91 -2.51 0.72
C TYR A 307 10.38 -2.70 0.36
N GLU A 308 11.06 -1.68 -0.17
CA GLU A 308 12.48 -1.78 -0.52
C GLU A 308 13.36 -2.10 0.69
N HIS A 309 13.10 -1.44 1.83
CA HIS A 309 13.84 -1.73 3.06
C HIS A 309 13.59 -3.16 3.57
N ILE A 310 12.35 -3.64 3.56
CA ILE A 310 12.01 -5.00 4.02
C ILE A 310 12.56 -6.06 3.07
N ARG A 311 12.52 -5.80 1.77
CA ARG A 311 12.95 -6.77 0.74
C ARG A 311 14.46 -7.01 0.75
N ALA A 312 15.26 -5.97 1.00
CA ALA A 312 16.71 -6.08 1.12
C ALA A 312 17.15 -6.70 2.46
N TRP A 313 16.23 -6.93 3.40
CA TRP A 313 16.55 -7.38 4.74
C TRP A 313 16.76 -8.90 4.79
N GLN A 314 18.00 -9.30 5.06
CA GLN A 314 18.37 -10.65 5.47
C GLN A 314 18.48 -10.72 7.00
N PRO A 315 17.55 -11.41 7.70
CA PRO A 315 17.57 -11.50 9.16
C PRO A 315 18.75 -12.36 9.65
N ASN A 316 19.40 -11.94 10.74
CA ASN A 316 20.56 -12.62 11.32
C ASN A 316 20.25 -13.31 12.65
N SER A 317 19.07 -13.10 13.21
CA SER A 317 18.58 -13.72 14.44
C SER A 317 17.07 -13.99 14.36
N PRO A 318 16.51 -14.86 15.22
CA PRO A 318 15.07 -15.08 15.30
C PRO A 318 14.28 -13.80 15.57
N GLU A 319 14.78 -12.91 16.42
CA GLU A 319 14.13 -11.62 16.71
C GLU A 319 14.11 -10.68 15.50
N ASP A 320 15.18 -10.69 14.69
CA ASP A 320 15.22 -9.96 13.43
C ASP A 320 14.25 -10.56 12.39
N GLU A 321 14.09 -11.88 12.37
CA GLU A 321 13.12 -12.57 11.51
C GLU A 321 11.68 -12.23 11.88
N ASP A 322 11.35 -12.26 13.17
CA ASP A 322 10.04 -11.84 13.69
C ASP A 322 9.75 -10.38 13.33
N LEU A 323 10.71 -9.47 13.52
CA LEU A 323 10.53 -8.06 13.18
C LEU A 323 10.35 -7.86 11.69
N LYS A 324 11.08 -8.60 10.84
CA LYS A 324 10.89 -8.59 9.40
C LYS A 324 9.49 -9.08 9.03
N GLN A 325 9.01 -10.18 9.60
CA GLN A 325 7.67 -10.71 9.35
C GLN A 325 6.59 -9.68 9.71
N VAL A 326 6.67 -9.08 10.90
CA VAL A 326 5.69 -8.04 11.31
C VAL A 326 5.78 -6.80 10.41
N SER A 327 6.95 -6.50 9.86
CA SER A 327 7.12 -5.44 8.86
C SER A 327 6.41 -5.78 7.54
N ASP A 328 6.54 -7.02 7.05
CA ASP A 328 5.83 -7.52 5.86
C ASP A 328 4.30 -7.49 6.08
N GLU A 329 3.82 -7.88 7.27
CA GLU A 329 2.39 -7.79 7.64
C GLU A 329 1.90 -6.33 7.72
N THR A 330 2.73 -5.44 8.24
CA THR A 330 2.41 -4.00 8.31
C THR A 330 2.33 -3.38 6.92
N LEU A 331 3.28 -3.69 6.04
CA LEU A 331 3.24 -3.28 4.63
C LEU A 331 1.97 -3.80 3.94
N THR A 332 1.60 -5.04 4.21
CA THR A 332 0.37 -5.66 3.69
C THR A 332 -0.87 -4.87 4.09
N LYS A 333 -1.01 -4.52 5.39
CA LYS A 333 -2.10 -3.68 5.89
C LYS A 333 -2.14 -2.30 5.21
N ILE A 334 -0.98 -1.68 4.99
CA ILE A 334 -0.90 -0.40 4.27
C ILE A 334 -1.42 -0.55 2.83
N ASN A 335 -1.00 -1.60 2.13
CA ASN A 335 -1.43 -1.85 0.76
C ASN A 335 -2.91 -2.24 0.66
N ASP A 336 -3.45 -2.92 1.68
CA ASP A 336 -4.88 -3.22 1.78
C ASP A 336 -5.74 -1.95 1.90
N ILE A 337 -5.27 -0.94 2.63
CA ILE A 337 -5.92 0.37 2.72
C ILE A 337 -5.83 1.12 1.37
N ILE A 338 -4.64 1.15 0.77
CA ILE A 338 -4.40 1.83 -0.52
C ILE A 338 -5.27 1.24 -1.63
N CYS A 339 -5.27 -0.09 -1.74
CA CYS A 339 -5.92 -0.84 -2.83
C CYS A 339 -7.37 -1.24 -2.53
N GLU A 340 -7.94 -0.78 -1.41
CA GLU A 340 -9.33 -1.05 -1.00
C GLU A 340 -9.63 -2.54 -0.83
N TRP A 341 -8.67 -3.31 -0.29
CA TRP A 341 -8.95 -4.64 0.25
C TRP A 341 -9.57 -4.56 1.65
N SER A 342 -9.26 -3.51 2.41
CA SER A 342 -9.93 -3.21 3.68
C SER A 342 -11.27 -2.51 3.46
N ASN A 343 -12.23 -2.79 4.33
CA ASN A 343 -13.55 -2.16 4.28
C ASN A 343 -13.49 -0.69 4.73
N ASP A 344 -14.25 0.20 4.07
CA ASP A 344 -14.37 1.62 4.42
C ASP A 344 -14.65 1.84 5.92
N LYS A 345 -15.51 1.00 6.54
CA LYS A 345 -15.82 1.09 7.99
C LYS A 345 -14.62 0.81 8.90
N GLU A 346 -13.75 -0.11 8.50
CA GLU A 346 -12.54 -0.46 9.25
C GLU A 346 -11.51 0.65 9.13
N ILE A 347 -11.33 1.18 7.92
CA ILE A 347 -10.46 2.33 7.64
C ILE A 347 -10.91 3.53 8.49
N GLU A 348 -12.20 3.85 8.50
CA GLU A 348 -12.77 4.95 9.29
C GLU A 348 -12.50 4.76 10.79
N LYS A 349 -12.67 3.54 11.32
CA LYS A 349 -12.40 3.22 12.73
C LYS A 349 -10.93 3.44 13.10
N ILE A 350 -10.00 3.04 12.23
CA ILE A 350 -8.57 3.27 12.45
C ILE A 350 -8.25 4.76 12.37
N ALA A 351 -8.76 5.46 11.35
CA ALA A 351 -8.55 6.87 11.11
C ALA A 351 -9.05 7.76 12.25
N LYS A 352 -10.17 7.43 12.90
CA LYS A 352 -10.71 8.17 14.07
C LYS A 352 -9.74 8.27 15.25
N ARG A 353 -8.75 7.38 15.34
CA ARG A 353 -7.73 7.40 16.40
C ARG A 353 -6.56 8.33 16.07
N TYR A 354 -6.51 8.87 14.86
CA TYR A 354 -5.44 9.73 14.40
C TYR A 354 -5.34 11.01 15.23
N LYS A 355 -4.14 11.26 15.73
CA LYS A 355 -3.69 12.55 16.25
C LYS A 355 -2.44 12.97 15.48
N SER A 356 -2.32 14.26 15.19
CA SER A 356 -1.15 14.81 14.48
C SER A 356 0.15 14.55 15.26
N HIS A 357 1.24 14.24 14.55
CA HIS A 357 2.58 14.09 15.13
C HIS A 357 3.02 15.34 15.91
N LEU A 358 2.57 16.53 15.51
CA LEU A 358 2.83 17.78 16.23
C LEU A 358 2.08 17.85 17.56
N ALA A 359 0.90 17.24 17.64
CA ALA A 359 0.09 17.22 18.85
C ALA A 359 0.59 16.17 19.86
N ILE A 360 1.01 15.00 19.39
CA ILE A 360 1.44 13.89 20.27
C ILE A 360 2.96 13.88 20.56
N GLY A 361 3.78 14.49 19.70
CA GLY A 361 5.22 14.57 19.87
C GLY A 361 5.90 13.19 19.86
N ILE A 362 6.07 12.59 18.69
CA ILE A 362 6.75 11.30 18.52
C ILE A 362 8.16 11.35 19.14
N LEU A 363 8.47 10.38 20.00
CA LEU A 363 9.78 10.26 20.65
C LEU A 363 10.71 9.42 19.79
N LYS A 364 11.98 9.82 19.67
CA LYS A 364 12.99 9.08 18.89
C LYS A 364 13.28 7.72 19.55
N PRO A 365 13.42 6.61 18.79
CA PRO A 365 13.74 5.32 19.34
C PRO A 365 15.08 5.33 20.09
N PRO A 366 15.16 4.73 21.30
CA PRO A 366 16.41 4.61 22.05
C PRO A 366 17.53 3.91 21.25
N GLN A 367 17.21 2.89 20.44
CA GLN A 367 18.23 2.19 19.64
C GLN A 367 18.91 3.07 18.57
N LEU A 368 18.35 4.23 18.24
CA LEU A 368 18.93 5.19 17.31
C LEU A 368 19.75 6.30 18.01
N PHE A 369 19.85 6.26 19.33
CA PHE A 369 20.61 7.25 20.09
C PHE A 369 22.11 6.98 19.96
N ASN A 370 22.91 8.02 19.72
CA ASN A 370 24.36 7.94 19.51
C ASN A 370 24.83 7.04 18.35
N LYS A 371 23.93 6.61 17.46
CA LYS A 371 24.29 5.84 16.26
C LYS A 371 24.66 6.76 15.11
N SER A 372 25.80 6.49 14.50
CA SER A 372 26.23 7.11 13.24
C SER A 372 25.38 6.62 12.07
N LYS A 373 25.37 7.38 10.98
CA LYS A 373 24.62 7.01 9.77
C LYS A 373 25.12 5.68 9.17
N THR A 374 26.43 5.44 9.21
CA THR A 374 27.06 4.19 8.76
C THR A 374 26.64 2.98 9.59
N GLU A 375 26.51 3.13 10.92
CA GLU A 375 26.02 2.04 11.78
C GLU A 375 24.56 1.70 11.46
N ILE A 376 23.71 2.73 11.32
CA ILE A 376 22.31 2.55 10.92
C ILE A 376 22.26 1.87 9.54
N ASP A 377 23.08 2.32 8.59
CA ASP A 377 23.06 1.80 7.23
C ASP A 377 23.62 0.37 7.10
N SER A 378 24.31 -0.13 8.14
CA SER A 378 24.79 -1.51 8.22
C SER A 378 23.81 -2.48 8.87
N ASN A 379 22.75 -1.99 9.53
CA ASN A 379 21.79 -2.81 10.26
C ASN A 379 20.35 -2.54 9.79
N SER A 380 19.70 -3.54 9.18
CA SER A 380 18.35 -3.40 8.62
C SER A 380 17.29 -3.03 9.65
N SER A 381 17.36 -3.58 10.86
CA SER A 381 16.44 -3.27 11.97
C SER A 381 16.55 -1.80 12.37
N LEU A 382 17.77 -1.24 12.43
CA LEU A 382 18.00 0.19 12.66
C LEU A 382 17.54 1.05 11.47
N LYS A 383 17.73 0.62 10.21
CA LYS A 383 17.20 1.33 9.03
C LYS A 383 15.69 1.44 9.08
N ILE A 384 15.00 0.35 9.40
CA ILE A 384 13.53 0.31 9.50
C ILE A 384 13.07 1.22 10.63
N ALA A 385 13.72 1.17 11.80
CA ALA A 385 13.42 2.06 12.92
C ALA A 385 13.61 3.54 12.54
N GLU A 386 14.70 3.89 11.84
CA GLU A 386 14.97 5.25 11.38
C GLU A 386 13.95 5.69 10.33
N PHE A 387 13.64 4.81 9.36
CA PHE A 387 12.68 5.06 8.31
C PHE A 387 11.29 5.36 8.89
N VAL A 388 10.76 4.45 9.71
CA VAL A 388 9.41 4.61 10.30
C VAL A 388 9.33 5.85 11.18
N TYR A 389 10.35 6.10 12.02
CA TYR A 389 10.40 7.32 12.83
C TYR A 389 10.36 8.58 11.95
N LYS A 390 11.18 8.66 10.90
CA LYS A 390 11.18 9.81 9.97
C LYS A 390 9.84 9.96 9.27
N GLN A 391 9.22 8.86 8.83
CA GLN A 391 7.89 8.90 8.20
C GLN A 391 6.86 9.44 9.19
N LEU A 392 6.82 8.97 10.45
CA LEU A 392 5.87 9.48 11.45
C LEU A 392 6.08 10.98 11.77
N CYS A 393 7.33 11.46 11.77
CA CYS A 393 7.63 12.86 12.03
C CYS A 393 7.36 13.80 10.85
N THR A 394 7.25 13.31 9.62
CA THR A 394 7.14 14.15 8.41
C THR A 394 5.84 13.94 7.66
N PHE A 395 5.24 12.75 7.78
CA PHE A 395 3.99 12.41 7.11
C PHE A 395 2.84 13.18 7.76
N THR A 396 2.21 14.03 6.95
CA THR A 396 1.01 14.77 7.31
C THR A 396 -0.13 14.27 6.43
N PRO A 397 -0.97 13.35 6.93
CA PRO A 397 -2.13 12.84 6.22
C PRO A 397 -3.01 13.94 5.61
N GLY A 398 -3.37 13.76 4.35
CA GLY A 398 -4.10 14.69 3.52
C GLY A 398 -4.36 14.11 2.12
N TYR A 399 -4.02 14.88 1.09
CA TYR A 399 -4.08 14.48 -0.31
C TYR A 399 -3.04 15.26 -1.11
N ALA A 400 -2.71 14.79 -2.31
CA ALA A 400 -1.80 15.49 -3.21
C ALA A 400 -2.39 16.85 -3.61
N LYS A 401 -1.73 17.96 -3.26
CA LYS A 401 -2.20 19.33 -3.55
C LYS A 401 -2.46 19.58 -5.04
N GLU A 402 -1.66 18.96 -5.89
CA GLU A 402 -1.81 19.04 -7.35
C GLU A 402 -3.13 18.44 -7.85
N LYS A 403 -3.74 17.52 -7.09
CA LYS A 403 -5.00 16.85 -7.39
C LYS A 403 -6.22 17.51 -6.74
N GLU A 404 -6.03 18.57 -5.98
CA GLU A 404 -7.08 19.21 -5.21
C GLU A 404 -8.26 19.71 -6.06
N LYS A 405 -7.99 20.22 -7.27
CA LYS A 405 -9.03 20.75 -8.18
C LYS A 405 -9.80 19.66 -8.91
N GLU A 406 -9.25 18.45 -9.00
CA GLU A 406 -9.84 17.32 -9.71
C GLU A 406 -10.77 16.47 -8.81
N MET A 407 -10.72 16.68 -7.50
CA MET A 407 -11.42 15.84 -6.51
C MET A 407 -12.64 16.53 -5.92
N THR A 408 -13.72 15.77 -5.76
CA THR A 408 -14.89 16.15 -4.98
C THR A 408 -14.58 16.21 -3.48
N THR A 409 -15.39 16.94 -2.71
CA THR A 409 -15.24 17.01 -1.24
C THR A 409 -15.27 15.63 -0.59
N LYS A 410 -16.13 14.74 -1.08
CA LYS A 410 -16.27 13.36 -0.58
C LYS A 410 -15.03 12.52 -0.87
N GLU A 411 -14.42 12.68 -2.05
CA GLU A 411 -13.17 11.97 -2.38
C GLU A 411 -12.01 12.48 -1.54
N LYS A 412 -11.91 13.79 -1.30
CA LYS A 412 -10.88 14.37 -0.43
C LYS A 412 -10.96 13.81 0.99
N GLU A 413 -12.18 13.72 1.53
CA GLU A 413 -12.42 13.13 2.85
C GLU A 413 -12.00 11.66 2.90
N LYS A 414 -12.42 10.86 1.92
CA LYS A 414 -12.02 9.43 1.84
C LYS A 414 -10.51 9.24 1.73
N VAL A 415 -9.81 10.05 0.93
CA VAL A 415 -8.34 9.95 0.81
C VAL A 415 -7.67 10.33 2.13
N ARG A 416 -8.14 11.41 2.77
CA ARG A 416 -7.65 11.82 4.09
C ARG A 416 -7.83 10.72 5.13
N GLU A 417 -8.99 10.07 5.17
CA GLU A 417 -9.27 8.94 6.08
C GLU A 417 -8.29 7.78 5.82
N LYS A 418 -8.06 7.43 4.56
CA LYS A 418 -7.07 6.39 4.21
C LYS A 418 -5.67 6.75 4.69
N GLU A 419 -5.21 7.99 4.45
CA GLU A 419 -3.88 8.41 4.89
C GLU A 419 -3.74 8.45 6.41
N GLN A 420 -4.78 8.87 7.12
CA GLN A 420 -4.84 8.82 8.58
C GLN A 420 -4.78 7.37 9.09
N ALA A 421 -5.48 6.46 8.43
CA ALA A 421 -5.42 5.04 8.76
C ALA A 421 -4.02 4.45 8.51
N ILE A 422 -3.39 4.76 7.38
CA ILE A 422 -2.01 4.35 7.06
C ILE A 422 -1.03 4.88 8.11
N TYR A 423 -1.15 6.15 8.47
CA TYR A 423 -0.34 6.76 9.54
C TYR A 423 -0.51 5.99 10.86
N MET A 424 -1.75 5.68 11.24
CA MET A 424 -2.03 4.95 12.48
C MET A 424 -1.49 3.52 12.46
N VAL A 425 -1.57 2.81 11.33
CA VAL A 425 -0.96 1.48 11.17
C VAL A 425 0.56 1.55 11.38
N LEU A 426 1.22 2.56 10.80
CA LEU A 426 2.66 2.78 11.04
C LEU A 426 2.97 3.15 12.50
N TYR A 427 2.13 3.97 13.13
CA TYR A 427 2.30 4.38 14.52
C TYR A 427 2.14 3.20 15.49
N GLU A 428 1.18 2.31 15.25
CA GLU A 428 1.01 1.08 16.03
C GLU A 428 2.20 0.14 15.87
N TYR A 429 2.65 -0.08 14.63
CA TYR A 429 3.86 -0.86 14.36
C TYR A 429 5.07 -0.27 15.10
N TYR A 430 5.24 1.05 15.04
CA TYR A 430 6.32 1.76 15.72
C TYR A 430 6.28 1.58 17.24
N LYS A 431 5.10 1.76 17.84
CA LYS A 431 4.90 1.62 19.29
C LYS A 431 5.19 0.18 19.76
N GLN A 432 4.65 -0.81 19.07
CA GLN A 432 4.73 -2.21 19.49
C GLN A 432 6.10 -2.85 19.20
N ASN A 433 6.66 -2.60 18.01
CA ASN A 433 7.79 -3.38 17.50
C ASN A 433 9.12 -2.62 17.49
N ILE A 434 9.10 -1.29 17.43
CA ILE A 434 10.33 -0.48 17.45
C ILE A 434 10.63 0.02 18.86
N ILE A 435 9.63 0.61 19.54
CA ILE A 435 9.76 1.17 20.88
C ILE A 435 9.56 0.09 21.98
N GLY A 436 8.60 -0.80 21.75
CA GLY A 436 8.18 -1.84 22.68
C GLY A 436 7.13 -1.33 23.68
N ASP A 437 6.29 -2.25 24.17
CA ASP A 437 5.12 -1.94 25.01
C ASP A 437 5.44 -1.23 26.33
N LYS A 438 6.69 -1.33 26.81
CA LYS A 438 7.13 -0.76 28.09
C LYS A 438 7.53 0.71 27.99
N ASN A 439 7.84 1.20 26.78
CA ASN A 439 8.39 2.53 26.59
C ASN A 439 7.36 3.44 25.92
N PRO A 440 7.30 4.73 26.30
CA PRO A 440 6.42 5.69 25.65
C PRO A 440 6.91 5.95 24.21
N ALA A 441 6.03 5.81 23.23
CA ALA A 441 6.34 6.11 21.83
C ALA A 441 6.19 7.61 21.50
N SER A 442 5.48 8.35 22.36
CA SER A 442 5.16 9.77 22.18
C SER A 442 5.14 10.52 23.51
N CYS A 443 5.18 11.86 23.46
CA CYS A 443 4.96 12.71 24.62
C CYS A 443 3.55 12.53 25.21
N ASP A 444 2.54 12.25 24.37
CA ASP A 444 1.17 11.92 24.80
C ASP A 444 1.12 10.62 25.63
N ASP A 445 1.83 9.57 25.18
CA ASP A 445 1.96 8.31 25.94
C ASP A 445 2.67 8.56 27.28
N PHE A 446 3.77 9.33 27.27
CA PHE A 446 4.52 9.64 28.48
C PHE A 446 3.69 10.45 29.48
N ALA A 447 2.95 11.47 29.01
CA ALA A 447 2.04 12.25 29.83
C ALA A 447 0.95 11.37 30.44
N SER A 448 0.36 10.45 29.66
CA SER A 448 -0.66 9.51 30.13
C SER A 448 -0.12 8.60 31.25
N ILE A 449 1.11 8.08 31.10
CA ILE A 449 1.76 7.26 32.15
C ILE A 449 1.95 8.06 33.44
N LEU A 450 2.41 9.32 33.34
CA LEU A 450 2.60 10.17 34.51
C LEU A 450 1.27 10.54 35.19
N GLN A 451 0.21 10.79 34.42
CA GLN A 451 -1.12 11.06 34.97
C GLN A 451 -1.68 9.85 35.72
N GLU A 452 -1.55 8.65 35.17
CA GLU A 452 -1.98 7.41 35.84
C GLU A 452 -1.15 7.16 37.11
N SER A 453 0.17 7.35 37.05
CA SER A 453 1.04 7.25 38.22
C SER A 453 0.67 8.26 39.31
N ARG A 454 0.35 9.50 38.94
CA ARG A 454 -0.12 10.53 39.88
C ARG A 454 -1.44 10.09 40.53
N LYS A 455 -2.38 9.60 39.73
CA LYS A 455 -3.68 9.15 40.23
C LYS A 455 -3.52 8.01 41.25
N GLN A 456 -2.70 7.01 40.92
CA GLN A 456 -2.40 5.91 41.85
C GLN A 456 -1.75 6.43 43.14
N GLU A 457 -0.79 7.36 43.06
CA GLU A 457 -0.17 7.92 44.26
C GLU A 457 -1.16 8.69 45.14
N MET A 458 -2.15 9.37 44.55
CA MET A 458 -3.21 10.06 45.30
C MET A 458 -4.21 9.09 45.94
N GLU A 459 -4.47 7.95 45.31
CA GLU A 459 -5.29 6.88 45.90
C GLU A 459 -4.56 6.20 47.08
N ASP A 460 -3.24 6.03 46.97
CA ASP A 460 -2.41 5.42 48.02
C ASP A 460 -2.16 6.37 49.21
N ASP A 461 -2.07 7.69 48.96
CA ASP A 461 -1.85 8.72 49.99
C ASP A 461 -3.14 9.47 50.35
N ILE A 462 -4.01 8.78 51.07
CA ILE A 462 -5.31 9.30 51.55
C ILE A 462 -5.13 10.62 52.32
N ALA A 463 -4.06 10.75 53.10
CA ALA A 463 -3.82 11.95 53.91
C ALA A 463 -3.60 13.19 53.04
N ILE A 464 -2.84 13.05 51.95
CA ILE A 464 -2.64 14.14 50.98
C ILE A 464 -3.90 14.42 50.19
N SER A 465 -4.62 13.38 49.77
CA SER A 465 -5.88 13.54 49.04
C SER A 465 -6.89 14.37 49.85
N GLN A 466 -7.10 14.02 51.12
CA GLN A 466 -7.95 14.77 52.05
C GLN A 466 -7.42 16.18 52.33
N ALA A 467 -6.09 16.33 52.44
CA ALA A 467 -5.48 17.64 52.65
C ALA A 467 -5.61 18.55 51.43
N LEU A 468 -5.61 18.00 50.21
CA LEU A 468 -5.85 18.74 48.96
C LEU A 468 -7.31 19.18 48.82
N GLU A 469 -8.26 18.32 49.19
CA GLU A 469 -9.69 18.67 49.17
C GLU A 469 -10.01 19.85 50.10
N THR A 470 -9.27 19.96 51.21
CA THR A 470 -9.41 21.05 52.19
C THR A 470 -8.39 22.17 51.99
N TYR A 471 -7.54 22.08 50.96
CA TYR A 471 -6.51 23.06 50.68
C TYR A 471 -7.14 24.34 50.11
N ILE A 472 -6.99 25.44 50.85
CA ILE A 472 -7.36 26.77 50.38
C ILE A 472 -6.07 27.50 50.03
N PRO A 473 -5.76 27.70 48.74
CA PRO A 473 -4.63 28.53 48.36
C PRO A 473 -4.89 29.95 48.87
N LEU A 474 -4.04 30.41 49.78
CA LEU A 474 -4.04 31.80 50.20
C LEU A 474 -3.50 32.61 49.03
N GLN A 475 -4.37 33.34 48.32
CA GLN A 475 -3.93 34.31 47.34
C GLN A 475 -3.10 35.35 48.09
N ALA A 476 -1.80 35.44 47.77
CA ALA A 476 -1.03 36.59 48.21
C ALA A 476 -1.70 37.80 47.56
N ASN A 477 -2.18 38.72 48.38
CA ASN A 477 -2.72 39.95 47.86
C ASN A 477 -1.56 40.76 47.24
N ASN A 478 -1.82 41.56 46.21
CA ASN A 478 -0.78 42.38 45.54
C ASN A 478 -0.25 43.52 46.43
N TYR A 479 -0.52 43.49 47.73
CA TYR A 479 0.04 44.46 48.67
C TYR A 479 1.47 44.06 48.97
N ALA A 480 2.40 44.99 48.76
CA ALA A 480 3.77 44.80 49.17
C ALA A 480 3.80 44.44 50.67
N HIS A 481 4.50 43.37 51.02
CA HIS A 481 4.80 43.07 52.42
C HIS A 481 5.71 44.19 52.94
N GLU A 482 5.14 45.16 53.66
CA GLU A 482 5.91 46.17 54.39
C GLU A 482 6.39 45.57 55.72
N ASP A 483 7.32 44.61 55.67
CA ASP A 483 8.13 44.29 56.86
C ASP A 483 9.35 45.22 56.88
N GLY A 484 9.55 45.83 58.05
CA GLY A 484 10.21 47.12 58.19
C GLY A 484 11.70 47.14 57.84
N LYS A 485 12.11 48.28 57.29
CA LYS A 485 13.48 48.84 57.29
C LYS A 485 14.58 47.85 56.88
N ASP A 486 14.62 47.50 55.60
CA ASP A 486 15.86 47.44 54.84
C ASP A 486 15.56 47.68 53.36
N ASP A 487 16.39 48.49 52.70
CA ASP A 487 16.16 49.10 51.38
C ASP A 487 16.28 48.12 50.18
N ASP A 488 16.31 46.81 50.44
CA ASP A 488 16.23 45.79 49.39
C ASP A 488 14.77 45.40 49.20
N LYS A 489 14.15 45.89 48.12
CA LYS A 489 12.82 45.48 47.65
C LYS A 489 12.82 44.00 47.29
N GLU A 490 12.78 43.11 48.28
CA GLU A 490 12.43 41.71 48.07
C GLU A 490 10.99 41.68 47.58
N LYS A 491 10.84 41.51 46.26
CA LYS A 491 9.54 41.29 45.62
C LYS A 491 8.98 39.97 46.16
N THR A 492 8.21 40.06 47.22
CA THR A 492 7.31 38.97 47.63
C THR A 492 6.38 38.68 46.46
N CYS A 493 6.37 37.44 46.00
CA CYS A 493 5.56 37.00 44.88
C CYS A 493 4.71 35.81 45.29
N ASP A 494 3.48 35.77 44.79
CA ASP A 494 2.69 34.54 44.81
C ASP A 494 3.45 33.50 43.98
N CYS A 495 4.00 32.48 44.63
CA CYS A 495 4.77 31.44 43.96
C CYS A 495 3.96 30.68 42.90
N HIS A 496 2.64 30.48 43.11
CA HIS A 496 1.77 29.81 42.15
C HIS A 496 1.57 30.69 40.92
N GLN A 497 1.16 31.95 41.13
CA GLN A 497 0.97 32.90 40.04
C GLN A 497 2.29 33.20 39.31
N HIS A 498 3.41 33.28 40.03
CA HIS A 498 4.74 33.51 39.43
C HIS A 498 5.15 32.37 38.51
N VAL A 499 4.88 31.11 38.90
CA VAL A 499 5.14 29.94 38.05
C VAL A 499 4.27 29.97 36.79
N LEU A 500 2.97 30.26 36.93
CA LEU A 500 2.06 30.36 35.80
C LEU A 500 2.46 31.49 34.84
N THR A 501 2.74 32.68 35.39
CA THR A 501 3.17 33.86 34.64
C THR A 501 4.51 33.60 33.93
N PHE A 502 5.47 32.95 34.59
CA PHE A 502 6.74 32.56 33.96
C PHE A 502 6.56 31.61 32.77
N LEU A 503 5.54 30.76 32.80
CA LEU A 503 5.18 29.87 31.69
C LEU A 503 4.41 30.61 30.57
N GLU A 504 3.74 31.72 30.89
CA GLU A 504 2.98 32.56 29.94
C GLU A 504 3.83 33.64 29.27
N GLU A 505 4.62 34.43 30.01
CA GLU A 505 5.50 35.49 29.47
C GLU A 505 6.47 34.94 28.41
N LYS A 506 6.90 33.68 28.57
CA LYS A 506 7.79 32.99 27.63
C LYS A 506 7.10 32.43 26.40
N GLU A 507 5.78 32.49 26.31
CA GLU A 507 5.02 32.21 25.09
C GLU A 507 4.94 33.48 24.21
N GLU A 508 4.76 34.65 24.83
CA GLU A 508 4.66 35.94 24.15
C GLU A 508 5.98 36.38 23.50
N ASP A 509 7.10 36.25 24.22
CA ASP A 509 8.45 36.51 23.67
C ASP A 509 8.75 35.67 22.41
N LYS A 510 8.17 34.46 22.31
CA LYS A 510 8.34 33.57 21.15
C LYS A 510 7.45 33.93 19.97
N ALA A 511 6.32 34.60 20.21
CA ALA A 511 5.44 35.08 19.14
C ALA A 511 6.09 36.27 18.43
N GLU A 512 6.81 37.13 19.16
CA GLU A 512 7.57 38.26 18.62
C GLU A 512 8.84 37.80 17.88
N GLU A 513 9.64 36.87 18.44
CA GLU A 513 10.85 36.36 17.75
C GLU A 513 10.56 35.57 16.45
N LYS A 514 9.37 34.96 16.31
CA LYS A 514 8.97 34.24 15.08
C LYS A 514 8.73 35.17 13.89
N SER A 515 8.60 36.48 14.10
CA SER A 515 8.43 37.44 13.01
C SER A 515 9.75 37.81 12.30
N GLU A 516 10.92 37.47 12.87
CA GLU A 516 12.21 38.00 12.36
C GLU A 516 13.21 36.97 11.82
N LYS A 517 13.04 35.64 11.97
CA LYS A 517 14.00 34.66 11.41
C LYS A 517 13.37 33.40 10.82
N GLN A 518 13.55 33.22 9.52
CA GLN A 518 13.28 31.98 8.80
C GLN A 518 14.42 30.95 8.99
N GLU A 519 13.95 29.73 9.26
CA GLU A 519 14.54 28.42 8.96
C GLU A 519 15.81 27.91 9.70
N GLN A 520 15.66 26.65 10.13
CA GLN A 520 16.66 25.69 10.62
C GLN A 520 17.08 25.74 12.09
N GLN A 521 16.11 25.49 12.99
CA GLN A 521 16.20 24.47 14.05
C GLN A 521 14.85 24.38 14.80
N PRO A 522 14.27 23.20 15.08
CA PRO A 522 13.00 23.14 15.80
C PRO A 522 13.19 23.64 17.23
N SER A 523 12.25 24.45 17.71
CA SER A 523 12.24 25.05 19.05
C SER A 523 12.09 24.00 20.17
N TYR A 524 13.17 23.29 20.50
CA TYR A 524 13.16 22.20 21.50
C TYR A 524 13.26 22.64 22.97
N LYS A 525 13.09 23.92 23.32
CA LYS A 525 13.73 24.37 24.57
C LYS A 525 13.06 23.98 25.89
N LYS A 526 11.76 23.64 25.99
CA LYS A 526 11.16 23.19 27.29
C LYS A 526 9.94 22.29 27.10
N LYS A 527 10.15 20.97 27.02
CA LYS A 527 9.04 19.98 26.95
C LYS A 527 8.58 19.46 28.32
N VAL A 528 9.40 19.65 29.35
CA VAL A 528 9.18 19.10 30.69
C VAL A 528 9.44 20.18 31.72
N MET A 529 8.61 20.21 32.76
CA MET A 529 8.81 21.02 33.96
C MET A 529 8.97 20.10 35.16
N ILE A 530 10.10 20.21 35.86
CA ILE A 530 10.34 19.42 37.06
C ILE A 530 9.95 20.25 38.28
N ILE A 531 9.01 19.74 39.06
CA ILE A 531 8.60 20.30 40.35
C ILE A 531 9.29 19.47 41.42
N GLN A 532 10.32 20.04 42.03
CA GLN A 532 11.18 19.33 42.99
C GLN A 532 11.12 20.02 44.36
N GLY A 533 10.72 19.28 45.39
CA GLY A 533 10.86 19.69 46.79
C GLY A 533 12.32 19.57 47.28
N LYS A 534 12.69 20.33 48.32
CA LYS A 534 13.98 20.13 49.00
C LYS A 534 13.96 18.80 49.78
N SER A 535 15.11 18.15 49.94
CA SER A 535 15.22 16.97 50.81
C SER A 535 14.68 17.29 52.21
N GLY A 536 13.88 16.39 52.79
CA GLY A 536 13.26 16.62 54.10
C GLY A 536 11.97 17.46 54.11
N SER A 537 11.59 18.11 53.00
CA SER A 537 10.34 18.90 52.93
C SER A 537 9.07 18.04 52.94
N GLY A 538 9.22 16.71 52.80
CA GLY A 538 8.10 15.79 52.65
C GLY A 538 7.27 16.08 51.40
N LYS A 539 6.10 15.46 51.32
CA LYS A 539 5.13 15.68 50.25
C LYS A 539 4.39 17.01 50.51
N SER A 540 4.76 18.06 49.79
CA SER A 540 4.18 19.40 49.97
C SER A 540 2.79 19.50 49.33
N ILE A 541 1.77 19.86 50.11
CA ILE A 541 0.39 20.08 49.62
C ILE A 541 0.37 21.19 48.56
N PHE A 542 1.14 22.27 48.77
CA PHE A 542 1.30 23.34 47.79
C PHE A 542 1.81 22.81 46.44
N CYS A 543 2.85 21.97 46.45
CA CYS A 543 3.40 21.43 45.21
C CYS A 543 2.42 20.51 44.49
N ARG A 544 1.59 19.76 45.22
CA ARG A 544 0.53 18.92 44.65
C ARG A 544 -0.60 19.74 44.04
N HIS A 545 -1.00 20.82 44.68
CA HIS A 545 -1.96 21.78 44.14
C HIS A 545 -1.43 22.48 42.87
N LEU A 546 -0.15 22.86 42.89
CA LEU A 546 0.53 23.42 41.71
C LEU A 546 0.63 22.38 40.58
N GLU A 547 1.01 21.14 40.89
CA GLU A 547 1.06 20.04 39.93
C GLU A 547 -0.31 19.80 39.27
N GLU A 548 -1.40 19.81 40.04
CA GLU A 548 -2.77 19.70 39.52
C GLU A 548 -3.11 20.84 38.55
N SER A 549 -2.80 22.08 38.93
CA SER A 549 -3.01 23.26 38.08
C SER A 549 -2.24 23.14 36.76
N LEU A 550 -0.99 22.70 36.82
CA LEU A 550 -0.13 22.51 35.65
C LEU A 550 -0.62 21.37 34.75
N TRP A 551 -1.14 20.28 35.32
CA TRP A 551 -1.76 19.21 34.54
C TRP A 551 -3.03 19.67 33.83
N ASN A 552 -3.89 20.44 34.50
CA ASN A 552 -5.09 21.02 33.87
C ASN A 552 -4.71 21.93 32.70
N ASN A 553 -3.65 22.72 32.85
CA ASN A 553 -3.12 23.56 31.77
C ASN A 553 -2.58 22.72 30.60
N TYR A 554 -1.86 21.63 30.89
CA TYR A 554 -1.36 20.71 29.85
C TYR A 554 -2.49 19.99 29.10
N ILE A 555 -3.56 19.57 29.79
CA ILE A 555 -4.73 18.95 29.17
C ILE A 555 -5.43 19.91 28.22
N ASN A 556 -5.50 21.20 28.60
CA ASN A 556 -6.08 22.25 27.77
C ASN A 556 -5.20 22.60 26.55
N ASP A 557 -3.87 22.55 26.71
CA ASP A 557 -2.92 22.78 25.62
C ASP A 557 -1.68 21.87 25.77
N SER A 558 -1.61 20.82 24.94
CA SER A 558 -0.52 19.85 24.96
C SER A 558 0.84 20.41 24.53
N LYS A 559 0.90 21.69 24.12
CA LYS A 559 2.15 22.40 23.86
C LYS A 559 2.82 22.90 25.14
N ARG A 560 2.07 23.00 26.25
CA ARG A 560 2.63 23.38 27.55
C ARG A 560 3.62 22.31 28.04
N PRO A 561 4.60 22.65 28.90
CA PRO A 561 5.52 21.65 29.43
C PRO A 561 4.79 20.59 30.25
N ILE A 562 5.20 19.33 30.10
CA ILE A 562 4.67 18.22 30.92
C ILE A 562 5.18 18.39 32.36
N PRO A 563 4.30 18.53 33.37
CA PRO A 563 4.73 18.62 34.75
C PRO A 563 5.17 17.25 35.28
N VAL A 564 6.31 17.23 35.96
CA VAL A 564 6.88 16.05 36.62
C VAL A 564 7.16 16.42 38.06
N TYR A 565 6.36 15.90 38.98
CA TYR A 565 6.59 16.08 40.41
C TYR A 565 7.52 15.00 40.95
N ILE A 566 8.60 15.42 41.61
CA ILE A 566 9.56 14.52 42.27
C ILE A 566 9.52 14.80 43.77
N SER A 567 8.94 13.86 44.52
CA SER A 567 8.98 13.86 45.98
C SER A 567 10.24 13.15 46.47
N PHE A 568 11.10 13.84 47.20
CA PHE A 568 12.20 13.19 47.90
C PHE A 568 11.73 12.71 49.28
N PRO A 569 12.08 11.47 49.70
CA PRO A 569 11.80 11.01 51.06
C PRO A 569 12.50 11.90 52.09
N LYS A 570 11.99 11.87 53.32
CA LYS A 570 12.60 12.56 54.46
C LYS A 570 13.95 11.98 54.82
#